data_AF-A0A116RQD8-F1
#
_entry.id   AF-A0A116RQD8-F1
#
_cell.length_a   1.000
_cell.length_b   1.000
_cell.length_c   1.000
_cell.angle_alpha   90.00
_cell.angle_beta   90.00
_cell.angle_gamma   90.00
#
_symmetry.space_group_name_H-M   'P 1'
#
loop_
_entity.id
_entity.type
_entity.pdbx_description
1 polymer ?
#
loop_
_entity_poly.entity_id
_entity_poly.type
_entity_poly.pdbx_seq_one_letter_code
_entity_poly.pdbx_strand_id
1 'polypeptide(L)'
;MKDLVTKLLNQATKDFYSISGPMDEMRQQESYRLSNTIVMIVFPILVIGNTIALLIALRQPEKVGFLLPLTNILIIGFTQALASHLALKNGISQSYEDEIDVAKLNKSL
;
A
#
# COMPACT_ATOMS: atom_id res chain seq x y z
N MET A 1 -11.10 -6.02 -23.34
CA MET A 1 -9.76 -5.91 -22.72
C MET A 1 -9.74 -4.96 -21.54
N LYS A 2 -10.17 -3.69 -21.69
CA LYS A 2 -10.19 -2.70 -20.59
C LYS A 2 -10.93 -3.20 -19.34
N ASP A 3 -12.09 -3.83 -19.54
CA ASP A 3 -12.95 -4.33 -18.44
C ASP A 3 -12.30 -5.43 -17.57
N LEU A 4 -11.51 -6.30 -18.19
CA LEU A 4 -10.75 -7.36 -17.52
C LEU A 4 -9.62 -6.79 -16.66
N VAL A 5 -8.91 -5.78 -17.18
CA VAL A 5 -7.85 -5.08 -16.46
C VAL A 5 -8.43 -4.33 -15.26
N THR A 6 -9.55 -3.63 -15.44
CA THR A 6 -10.23 -2.93 -14.34
C THR A 6 -10.69 -3.89 -13.25
N LYS A 7 -11.19 -5.08 -13.63
CA LYS A 7 -11.62 -6.11 -12.68
C LYS A 7 -10.44 -6.69 -11.89
N LEU A 8 -9.31 -6.95 -12.54
CA LEU A 8 -8.08 -7.42 -11.89
C LEU A 8 -7.46 -6.36 -10.98
N LEU A 9 -7.42 -5.10 -11.42
CA LEU A 9 -6.94 -3.99 -10.60
C LEU A 9 -7.82 -3.82 -9.36
N ASN A 10 -9.15 -3.85 -9.52
CA ASN A 10 -10.07 -3.79 -8.38
C ASN A 10 -9.88 -4.95 -7.40
N GLN A 11 -9.64 -6.16 -7.90
CA GLN A 11 -9.34 -7.32 -7.05
C GLN A 11 -8.04 -7.12 -6.28
N ALA A 12 -6.95 -6.74 -6.98
CA ALA A 12 -5.66 -6.48 -6.34
C ALA A 12 -5.75 -5.36 -5.30
N THR A 13 -6.45 -4.27 -5.60
CA THR A 13 -6.67 -3.17 -4.66
C THR A 13 -7.46 -3.63 -3.45
N LYS A 14 -8.52 -4.45 -3.63
CA LYS A 14 -9.27 -5.02 -2.50
C LYS A 14 -8.39 -5.91 -1.62
N ASP A 15 -7.51 -6.72 -2.20
CA ASP A 15 -6.60 -7.58 -1.46
C ASP A 15 -5.51 -6.77 -0.74
N PHE A 16 -4.99 -5.71 -1.36
CA PHE A 16 -4.00 -4.81 -0.74
C PHE A 16 -4.55 -4.00 0.44
N TYR A 17 -5.83 -3.62 0.38
CA TYR A 17 -6.49 -2.84 1.42
C TYR A 17 -7.42 -3.68 2.32
N SER A 18 -7.45 -5.01 2.16
CA SER A 18 -8.39 -5.92 2.82
C SER A 18 -9.86 -5.47 2.77
N ILE A 19 -10.33 -5.01 1.60
CA ILE A 19 -11.69 -4.51 1.39
C ILE A 19 -12.62 -5.65 0.95
N SER A 20 -13.48 -6.12 1.86
CA SER A 20 -14.53 -7.10 1.52
C SER A 20 -15.83 -6.40 1.10
N GLY A 21 -15.98 -6.01 -0.18
CA GLY A 21 -17.25 -5.45 -0.69
C GLY A 21 -17.15 -4.75 -2.05
N PRO A 22 -18.26 -4.29 -2.66
CA PRO A 22 -18.22 -3.42 -3.83
C PRO A 22 -17.60 -2.05 -3.49
N MET A 23 -16.73 -1.57 -4.36
CA MET A 23 -15.99 -0.31 -4.17
C MET A 23 -16.88 0.84 -4.61
N ASP A 24 -17.46 1.56 -3.65
CA ASP A 24 -18.29 2.74 -3.92
C ASP A 24 -17.40 3.96 -4.23
N GLU A 25 -17.91 4.97 -4.95
CA GLU A 25 -17.10 6.07 -5.49
C GLU A 25 -16.35 6.84 -4.39
N MET A 26 -16.99 7.05 -3.23
CA MET A 26 -16.36 7.66 -2.06
C MET A 26 -15.20 6.82 -1.51
N ARG A 27 -15.36 5.49 -1.46
CA ARG A 27 -14.34 4.55 -0.94
C ARG A 27 -13.13 4.50 -1.87
N GLN A 28 -13.36 4.60 -3.17
CA GLN A 28 -12.29 4.69 -4.16
C GLN A 28 -11.49 5.99 -3.99
N GLN A 29 -12.18 7.12 -3.76
CA GLN A 29 -11.54 8.41 -3.55
C GLN A 29 -10.69 8.44 -2.27
N GLU A 30 -11.13 7.83 -1.17
CA GLU A 30 -10.34 7.71 0.05
C GLU A 30 -9.10 6.82 -0.14
N SER A 31 -9.24 5.70 -0.83
CA SER A 31 -8.11 4.84 -1.20
C SER A 31 -7.07 5.61 -2.05
N TYR A 32 -7.52 6.42 -3.02
CA TYR A 32 -6.63 7.26 -3.81
C TYR A 32 -5.92 8.34 -2.96
N ARG A 33 -6.61 8.94 -1.99
CA ARG A 33 -6.00 9.93 -1.09
C ARG A 33 -4.93 9.31 -0.19
N LEU A 34 -5.20 8.12 0.35
CA LEU A 34 -4.24 7.37 1.15
C LEU A 34 -3.02 6.97 0.29
N SER A 35 -3.25 6.42 -0.89
CA SER A 35 -2.20 6.04 -1.83
C SER A 35 -1.32 7.24 -2.19
N ASN A 36 -1.93 8.38 -2.53
CA ASN A 36 -1.19 9.60 -2.87
C ASN A 36 -0.31 10.10 -1.71
N THR A 37 -0.81 10.01 -0.48
CA THR A 37 -0.05 10.41 0.72
C THR A 37 1.15 9.48 0.96
N ILE A 38 0.94 8.16 0.83
CA ILE A 38 2.01 7.17 0.99
C ILE A 38 3.07 7.36 -0.10
N VAL A 39 2.66 7.49 -1.36
CA VAL A 39 3.57 7.74 -2.49
C VAL A 39 4.36 9.03 -2.28
N MET A 40 3.73 10.11 -1.84
CA MET A 40 4.40 11.39 -1.62
C MET A 40 5.51 11.31 -0.55
N ILE A 41 5.36 10.47 0.48
CA ILE A 41 6.36 10.28 1.53
C ILE A 41 7.45 9.29 1.08
N VAL A 42 7.04 8.19 0.48
CA VAL A 42 7.90 7.03 0.23
C VAL A 42 8.74 7.20 -1.03
N PHE A 43 8.16 7.77 -2.08
CA PHE A 43 8.85 8.02 -3.35
C PHE A 43 10.13 8.84 -3.19
N PRO A 44 10.16 10.00 -2.50
CA PRO A 44 11.41 10.75 -2.32
C PRO A 44 12.42 10.01 -1.45
N ILE A 45 11.99 9.24 -0.44
CA ILE A 45 12.90 8.43 0.40
C ILE A 45 13.59 7.36 -0.45
N LEU A 46 12.84 6.68 -1.33
CA LEU A 46 13.40 5.71 -2.27
C LEU A 46 14.38 6.36 -3.25
N VAL A 47 13.99 7.48 -3.87
CA VAL A 47 14.84 8.18 -4.85
C VAL A 47 16.14 8.68 -4.20
N ILE A 48 16.06 9.30 -3.03
CA ILE A 48 17.24 9.80 -2.30
C ILE A 48 18.11 8.61 -1.85
N GLY A 49 17.52 7.57 -1.25
CA GLY A 49 18.26 6.41 -0.78
C GLY A 49 19.01 5.69 -1.91
N ASN A 50 18.36 5.51 -3.07
CA ASN A 50 18.98 4.90 -4.24
C ASN A 50 20.04 5.82 -4.88
N THR A 51 19.84 7.15 -4.88
CA THR A 51 20.84 8.10 -5.37
C THR A 51 22.11 8.09 -4.51
N ILE A 52 21.96 8.06 -3.17
CA ILE A 52 23.10 7.95 -2.25
C ILE A 52 23.83 6.63 -2.48
N ALA A 53 23.09 5.53 -2.61
CA ALA A 53 23.69 4.23 -2.87
C ALA A 53 24.45 4.21 -4.22
N LEU A 54 23.91 4.86 -5.27
CA LEU A 54 24.61 5.01 -6.55
C LEU A 54 25.94 5.77 -6.37
N LEU A 55 25.95 6.86 -5.59
CA LEU A 55 27.19 7.60 -5.30
C LEU A 55 28.22 6.76 -4.55
N ILE A 56 27.80 5.89 -3.63
CA ILE A 56 28.70 4.97 -2.91
C ILE A 56 29.19 3.85 -3.86
N ALA A 57 28.35 3.38 -4.77
CA ALA A 57 28.68 2.34 -5.75
C ALA A 57 29.86 2.76 -6.64
N LEU A 58 30.00 4.06 -6.93
CA LEU A 58 31.13 4.60 -7.71
C LEU A 58 32.49 4.32 -7.05
N ARG A 59 32.55 4.14 -5.73
CA ARG A 59 33.79 3.82 -5.00
C ARG A 59 33.91 2.36 -4.60
N GLN A 60 32.81 1.71 -4.22
CA GLN A 60 32.82 0.33 -3.71
C GLN A 60 31.66 -0.49 -4.29
N PRO A 61 31.71 -0.81 -5.60
CA PRO A 61 30.60 -1.43 -6.31
C PRO A 61 30.23 -2.81 -5.76
N GLU A 62 31.22 -3.62 -5.33
CA GLU A 62 30.98 -4.98 -4.83
C GLU A 62 30.13 -5.00 -3.55
N LYS A 63 30.43 -4.09 -2.61
CA LYS A 63 29.66 -3.99 -1.36
C LYS A 63 28.26 -3.48 -1.61
N VAL A 64 28.14 -2.48 -2.48
CA VAL A 64 26.86 -1.84 -2.79
C VAL A 64 25.96 -2.76 -3.60
N GLY A 65 26.51 -3.59 -4.49
CA GLY A 65 25.75 -4.56 -5.28
C GLY A 65 25.00 -5.60 -4.43
N PHE A 66 25.57 -6.00 -3.29
CA PHE A 66 24.89 -6.91 -2.35
C PHE A 66 23.98 -6.17 -1.37
N LEU A 67 24.39 -4.97 -0.92
CA LEU A 67 23.61 -4.20 0.07
C LEU A 67 22.34 -3.60 -0.54
N LEU A 68 22.41 -3.05 -1.76
CA LEU A 68 21.30 -2.37 -2.43
C LEU A 68 19.99 -3.18 -2.51
N PRO A 69 20.00 -4.44 -3.00
CA PRO A 69 18.80 -5.26 -3.03
C PRO A 69 18.21 -5.48 -1.62
N LEU A 70 19.07 -5.75 -0.64
CA LEU A 70 18.68 -5.93 0.77
C LEU A 70 18.02 -4.67 1.35
N THR A 71 18.62 -3.50 1.16
CA THR A 71 18.05 -2.23 1.64
C THR A 71 16.72 -1.92 0.95
N ASN A 72 16.60 -2.18 -0.36
CA ASN A 72 15.34 -1.98 -1.08
C ASN A 72 14.22 -2.90 -0.58
N ILE A 73 14.51 -4.18 -0.29
CA ILE A 73 13.53 -5.09 0.31
C ILE A 73 13.04 -4.57 1.66
N LEU A 74 13.95 -4.08 2.52
CA LEU A 74 13.59 -3.51 3.81
C LEU A 74 12.74 -2.25 3.68
N ILE A 75 13.09 -1.35 2.75
CA ILE A 75 12.31 -0.12 2.50
C ILE A 75 10.92 -0.47 1.99
N ILE A 76 10.78 -1.40 1.04
CA ILE A 76 9.48 -1.84 0.52
C ILE A 76 8.64 -2.48 1.63
N GLY A 77 9.24 -3.36 2.44
CA GLY A 77 8.54 -3.97 3.58
C GLY A 77 8.08 -2.96 4.62
N PHE A 78 8.94 -1.99 4.96
CA PHE A 78 8.60 -0.90 5.88
C PHE A 78 7.47 -0.02 5.33
N THR A 79 7.54 0.28 4.02
CA THR A 79 6.50 1.03 3.31
C THR A 79 5.15 0.33 3.40
N GLN A 80 5.12 -0.99 3.18
CA GLN A 80 3.90 -1.79 3.25
C GLN A 80 3.34 -1.82 4.67
N ALA A 81 4.19 -1.98 5.70
CA ALA A 81 3.76 -1.94 7.08
C ALA A 81 3.18 -0.56 7.47
N LEU A 82 3.80 0.52 7.02
CA LEU A 82 3.32 1.88 7.23
C LEU A 82 1.99 2.12 6.50
N ALA A 83 1.86 1.66 5.26
CA ALA A 83 0.63 1.71 4.49
C ALA A 83 -0.52 0.99 5.21
N SER A 84 -0.28 -0.22 5.69
CA SER A 84 -1.25 -0.99 6.48
C SER A 84 -1.62 -0.26 7.78
N HIS A 85 -0.64 0.29 8.50
CA HIS A 85 -0.91 1.04 9.73
C HIS A 85 -1.72 2.31 9.48
N LEU A 86 -1.45 3.05 8.40
CA LEU A 86 -2.21 4.24 8.03
C LEU A 86 -3.62 3.89 7.55
N ALA A 87 -3.78 2.77 6.85
CA ALA A 87 -5.09 2.24 6.47
C ALA A 87 -5.94 1.89 7.71
N LEU A 88 -5.31 1.27 8.73
CA LEU A 88 -5.97 0.97 10.00
C LEU A 88 -6.37 2.26 10.75
N LYS A 89 -5.44 3.21 10.87
CA LYS A 89 -5.63 4.45 11.63
C LYS A 89 -6.67 5.39 11.00
N ASN A 90 -6.77 5.40 9.67
CA ASN A 90 -7.70 6.29 8.95
C ASN A 90 -9.10 5.70 8.79
N GLY A 91 -9.45 4.63 9.51
CA GLY A 91 -10.82 4.11 9.53
C GLY A 91 -11.24 3.35 8.27
N ILE A 92 -10.36 3.23 7.27
CA ILE A 92 -10.61 2.39 6.08
C ILE A 92 -10.80 0.93 6.50
N SER A 93 -10.17 0.51 7.61
CA SER A 93 -10.45 -0.79 8.24
C SER A 93 -11.56 -0.77 9.30
N GLN A 94 -11.83 0.37 9.91
CA GLN A 94 -12.77 0.50 11.03
C GLN A 94 -14.23 0.47 10.55
N SER A 95 -14.46 0.83 9.28
CA SER A 95 -15.73 0.54 8.61
C SER A 95 -16.04 -0.97 8.52
N TYR A 96 -15.05 -1.88 8.71
CA TYR A 96 -15.29 -3.33 8.65
C TYR A 96 -15.80 -3.94 9.95
N GLU A 97 -15.40 -3.48 11.14
CA GLU A 97 -15.97 -4.05 12.37
C GLU A 97 -17.45 -3.69 12.47
N ASP A 98 -17.79 -2.43 12.21
CA ASP A 98 -19.19 -1.99 12.22
C ASP A 98 -20.01 -2.69 11.11
N GLU A 99 -19.52 -2.80 9.86
CA GLU A 99 -20.28 -3.43 8.76
C GLU A 99 -20.43 -4.95 8.93
N ILE A 100 -19.41 -5.64 9.47
CA ILE A 100 -19.49 -7.07 9.81
C ILE A 100 -20.46 -7.29 10.97
N ASP A 101 -20.49 -6.41 11.96
CA ASP A 101 -21.41 -6.52 13.09
C ASP A 101 -22.86 -6.22 12.68
N VAL A 102 -23.14 -5.17 11.89
CA VAL A 102 -24.51 -4.94 11.39
C VAL A 102 -24.97 -6.02 10.42
N ALA A 103 -24.10 -6.56 9.56
CA ALA A 103 -24.46 -7.65 8.66
C ALA A 103 -24.71 -8.97 9.41
N LYS A 104 -23.98 -9.25 10.48
CA LYS A 104 -24.23 -10.39 11.37
C LYS A 104 -25.52 -10.21 12.17
N LEU A 105 -25.78 -9.02 12.68
CA LEU A 105 -27.03 -8.66 13.38
C LEU A 105 -28.26 -8.86 12.48
N ASN A 106 -28.23 -8.35 11.25
CA ASN A 106 -29.36 -8.46 10.32
C ASN A 106 -29.61 -9.89 9.82
N LYS A 107 -28.61 -10.77 9.89
CA LYS A 107 -28.77 -12.20 9.54
C LYS A 107 -29.25 -13.06 10.72
N SER A 108 -29.29 -12.49 11.93
CA SER A 108 -29.76 -13.15 13.17
C SER A 108 -31.19 -12.76 13.56
N LEU A 109 -31.81 -11.84 12.82
CA LEU A 109 -33.23 -11.44 12.89
C LEU A 109 -34.01 -12.11 11.76
#